data_AF-A0AAP2BI09-F1
#
_entry.id   AF-A0AAP2BI09-F1
#
_cell.length_a   1.000
_cell.length_b   1.000
_cell.length_c   1.000
_cell.angle_alpha   90.00
_cell.angle_beta   90.00
_cell.angle_gamma   90.00
#
_symmetry.space_group_name_H-M   'P 1'
#
loop_
_entity.id
_entity.type
_entity.pdbx_description
1 polymer ?
#
loop_
_entity_poly.entity_id
_entity_poly.type
_entity_poly.pdbx_seq_one_letter_code
_entity_poly.pdbx_strand_id
1 'polypeptide(L)'
;GISFEMQGVAMREVVETALTLDGQTLHYFNQLADWQRFRWPGMMNKPGAMLTWTSTTAGSRLYANHSGPWGVIRMLEPMAWQKAGDGLYRLTVTAPDRRQLQWLLRTELGDGPLALLKLRNFRLPAQIFSAGVPAAGRTDEEEYDAGKVSE
;
A
#
# COMPACT_ATOMS: atom_id res chain seq x y z
N GLY A 1 6.93 -12.28 7.58
CA GLY A 1 6.21 -11.05 7.94
C GLY A 1 7.08 -9.88 7.57
N ILE A 2 6.47 -8.78 7.17
CA ILE A 2 7.14 -7.51 6.87
C ILE A 2 7.22 -6.67 8.15
N SER A 3 8.31 -5.92 8.28
CA SER A 3 8.51 -4.96 9.35
C SER A 3 8.51 -3.55 8.77
N PHE A 4 7.98 -2.61 9.54
CA PHE A 4 7.96 -1.19 9.19
C PHE A 4 7.86 -0.39 10.49
N GLU A 5 8.11 0.90 10.42
CA GLU A 5 8.03 1.78 11.57
C GLU A 5 7.00 2.88 11.31
N MET A 6 6.31 3.30 12.35
CA MET A 6 5.37 4.40 12.28
C MET A 6 5.61 5.41 13.39
N GLN A 7 5.38 6.67 13.09
CA GLN A 7 5.47 7.78 14.03
C GLN A 7 4.18 8.62 13.93
N GLY A 8 3.61 8.99 15.08
CA GLY A 8 2.46 9.89 15.13
C GLY A 8 2.83 11.33 14.74
N VAL A 9 1.92 12.02 14.05
CA VAL A 9 2.08 13.43 13.67
C VAL A 9 1.02 14.27 14.37
N ALA A 10 1.43 15.37 15.00
CA ALA A 10 0.53 16.32 15.62
C ALA A 10 -0.38 16.98 14.58
N MET A 11 -1.69 16.96 14.83
CA MET A 11 -2.70 17.53 13.95
C MET A 11 -3.57 18.51 14.73
N ARG A 12 -4.03 19.57 14.03
CA ARG A 12 -4.87 20.60 14.63
C ARG A 12 -6.15 19.98 15.19
N GLU A 13 -6.51 20.37 16.42
CA GLU A 13 -7.71 19.93 17.15
C GLU A 13 -7.80 18.42 17.44
N VAL A 14 -6.70 17.69 17.27
CA VAL A 14 -6.58 16.28 17.66
C VAL A 14 -5.79 16.20 18.94
N VAL A 15 -6.40 15.65 19.99
CA VAL A 15 -5.77 15.47 21.30
C VAL A 15 -4.90 14.22 21.28
N GLU A 16 -5.43 13.13 20.74
CA GLU A 16 -4.71 11.85 20.65
C GLU A 16 -5.25 10.95 19.54
N THR A 17 -4.43 9.99 19.14
CA THR A 17 -4.77 8.88 18.26
C THR A 17 -4.24 7.58 18.83
N ALA A 18 -5.00 6.50 18.72
CA ALA A 18 -4.52 5.14 18.99
C ALA A 18 -4.73 4.28 17.75
N LEU A 19 -3.62 3.90 17.09
CA LEU A 19 -3.61 3.01 15.94
C LEU A 19 -3.09 1.64 16.38
N THR A 20 -3.96 0.64 16.38
CA THR A 20 -3.63 -0.74 16.71
C THR A 20 -3.55 -1.57 15.44
N LEU A 21 -2.43 -2.26 15.20
CA LEU A 21 -2.19 -3.18 14.08
C LEU A 21 -1.73 -4.54 14.64
N ASP A 22 -2.52 -5.58 14.42
CA ASP A 22 -2.30 -6.94 14.95
C ASP A 22 -1.95 -6.97 16.46
N GLY A 23 -2.66 -6.15 17.25
CA GLY A 23 -2.47 -6.04 18.70
C GLY A 23 -1.29 -5.16 19.14
N GLN A 24 -0.48 -4.63 18.22
CA GLN A 24 0.54 -3.62 18.49
C GLN A 24 -0.11 -2.24 18.40
N THR A 25 -0.06 -1.42 19.46
CA THR A 25 -0.70 -0.09 19.48
C THR A 25 0.34 1.01 19.46
N LEU A 26 0.23 1.93 18.50
CA LEU A 26 0.86 3.24 18.52
C LEU A 26 -0.14 4.24 19.10
N HIS A 27 0.11 4.66 20.33
CA HIS A 27 -0.64 5.72 21.01
C HIS A 27 0.15 7.03 20.95
N TYR A 28 -0.46 8.06 20.42
CA TYR A 28 0.17 9.37 20.24
C TYR A 28 -0.77 10.46 20.72
N PHE A 29 -0.29 11.33 21.61
CA PHE A 29 -1.07 12.39 22.27
C PHE A 29 -0.33 13.73 22.29
N ASN A 30 0.35 14.06 21.18
CA ASN A 30 1.16 15.27 21.03
C ASN A 30 2.39 15.37 21.97
N GLN A 31 2.87 14.23 22.45
CA GLN A 31 4.17 14.12 23.11
C GLN A 31 5.33 14.13 22.10
N LEU A 32 6.57 14.12 22.58
CA LEU A 32 7.74 13.93 21.73
C LEU A 32 7.56 12.64 20.91
N ALA A 33 7.52 12.80 19.59
CA ALA A 33 7.18 11.71 18.69
C ALA A 33 8.37 10.76 18.53
N ASP A 34 8.13 9.46 18.64
CA ASP A 34 9.13 8.41 18.44
C ASP A 34 8.67 7.40 17.38
N TRP A 35 9.64 6.75 16.74
CA TRP A 35 9.39 5.69 15.77
C TRP A 35 9.08 4.39 16.49
N GLN A 36 7.87 3.87 16.29
CA GLN A 36 7.48 2.56 16.79
C GLN A 36 7.56 1.52 15.68
N ARG A 37 8.29 0.44 15.93
CA ARG A 37 8.35 -0.71 15.02
C ARG A 37 7.09 -1.56 15.10
N PHE A 38 6.62 -1.95 13.93
CA PHE A 38 5.50 -2.87 13.71
C PHE A 38 5.96 -4.07 12.90
N ARG A 39 5.32 -5.21 13.13
CA ARG A 39 5.45 -6.41 12.30
C ARG A 39 4.07 -6.88 11.85
N TRP A 40 3.94 -7.20 10.56
CA TRP A 40 2.72 -7.75 9.97
C TRP A 40 3.02 -8.98 9.08
N PRO A 41 2.30 -10.10 9.22
CA PRO A 41 1.40 -10.42 10.32
C PRO A 41 2.12 -10.36 11.68
N GLY A 42 1.39 -9.89 12.69
CA GLY A 42 1.90 -9.73 14.05
C GLY A 42 2.24 -11.05 14.73
N MET A 43 2.98 -10.97 15.84
CA MET A 43 3.32 -12.15 16.66
C MET A 43 2.20 -12.50 17.64
N MET A 44 1.38 -11.53 18.02
CA MET A 44 0.24 -11.72 18.91
C MET A 44 -0.92 -12.32 18.13
N ASN A 45 -1.61 -13.31 18.72
CA ASN A 45 -2.81 -13.94 18.16
C ASN A 45 -4.05 -13.01 18.30
N LYS A 46 -3.91 -11.76 17.87
CA LYS A 46 -4.94 -10.72 17.85
C LYS A 46 -4.95 -10.03 16.48
N PRO A 47 -5.23 -10.78 15.39
CA PRO A 47 -5.16 -10.24 14.05
C PRO A 47 -6.26 -9.20 13.80
N GLY A 48 -5.90 -8.08 13.20
CA GLY A 48 -6.84 -7.00 12.89
C GLY A 48 -6.19 -5.63 12.96
N ALA A 49 -6.99 -4.61 12.73
CA ALA A 49 -6.58 -3.22 12.90
C ALA A 49 -7.71 -2.38 13.46
N MET A 50 -7.38 -1.45 14.35
CA MET A 50 -8.32 -0.51 14.94
C MET A 50 -7.69 0.87 15.01
N LEU A 51 -8.49 1.90 14.72
CA LEU A 51 -8.07 3.28 14.86
C LEU A 51 -9.11 4.04 15.67
N THR A 52 -8.67 4.67 16.76
CA THR A 52 -9.47 5.64 17.52
C THR A 52 -8.77 6.99 17.59
N TRP A 53 -9.54 8.05 17.78
CA TRP A 53 -9.00 9.39 18.01
C TRP A 53 -9.87 10.17 18.99
N THR A 54 -9.25 11.11 19.69
CA THR A 54 -9.92 12.08 20.57
C THR A 54 -9.64 13.48 20.05
N SER A 55 -10.67 14.32 20.03
CA SER A 55 -10.56 15.72 19.57
C SER A 55 -10.64 16.70 20.73
N THR A 56 -10.34 17.97 20.50
CA THR A 56 -10.48 19.01 21.53
C THR A 56 -11.95 19.26 21.92
N THR A 57 -12.89 18.91 21.05
CA THR A 57 -14.34 19.18 21.25
C THR A 57 -15.14 17.94 21.64
N ALA A 58 -14.54 16.75 21.61
CA ALA A 58 -15.23 15.49 21.88
C ALA A 58 -14.25 14.39 22.28
N GLY A 59 -14.72 13.48 23.15
CA GLY A 59 -13.98 12.32 23.63
C GLY A 59 -13.62 11.30 22.54
N SER A 60 -13.08 10.15 22.97
CA SER A 60 -12.60 9.09 22.07
C SER A 60 -13.69 8.57 21.13
N ARG A 61 -13.36 8.47 19.84
CA ARG A 61 -14.22 7.98 18.76
C ARG A 61 -13.52 6.90 17.96
N LEU A 62 -14.30 5.93 17.46
CA LEU A 62 -13.82 4.85 16.60
C LEU A 62 -13.87 5.27 15.13
N TYR A 63 -12.76 5.07 14.41
CA TYR A 63 -12.66 5.39 12.97
C TYR A 63 -13.01 4.17 12.16
N ALA A 64 -12.27 3.10 12.39
CA ALA A 64 -12.47 1.82 11.76
C ALA A 64 -11.99 0.71 12.70
N ASN A 65 -12.64 -0.46 12.58
CA ASN A 65 -12.25 -1.69 13.23
C ASN A 65 -12.36 -2.83 12.22
N HIS A 66 -11.22 -3.36 11.78
CA HIS A 66 -11.13 -4.45 10.82
C HIS A 66 -10.56 -5.69 11.50
N SER A 67 -11.36 -6.75 11.60
CA SER A 67 -10.90 -8.02 12.16
C SER A 67 -10.16 -8.88 11.14
N GLY A 68 -9.33 -9.79 11.67
CA GLY A 68 -8.67 -10.85 10.91
C GLY A 68 -7.34 -10.44 10.28
N PRO A 69 -6.64 -11.39 9.63
CA PRO A 69 -5.23 -11.21 9.22
C PRO A 69 -4.99 -10.06 8.23
N TRP A 70 -6.01 -9.70 7.46
CA TRP A 70 -5.97 -8.62 6.47
C TRP A 70 -6.43 -7.26 7.03
N GLY A 71 -6.73 -7.17 8.33
CA GLY A 71 -7.22 -5.93 8.94
C GLY A 71 -6.27 -4.75 8.76
N VAL A 72 -4.96 -4.98 8.85
CA VAL A 72 -3.94 -3.95 8.60
C VAL A 72 -4.02 -3.40 7.19
N ILE A 73 -4.13 -4.26 6.17
CA ILE A 73 -4.20 -3.81 4.77
C ILE A 73 -5.49 -3.02 4.53
N ARG A 74 -6.63 -3.48 5.08
CA ARG A 74 -7.90 -2.74 5.00
C ARG A 74 -7.87 -1.40 5.74
N MET A 75 -7.10 -1.29 6.83
CA MET A 75 -6.90 -0.02 7.55
C MET A 75 -6.05 0.97 6.75
N LEU A 76 -5.01 0.49 6.06
CA LEU A 76 -4.16 1.33 5.21
C LEU A 76 -4.83 1.73 3.90
N GLU A 77 -5.77 0.92 3.43
CA GLU A 77 -6.48 1.12 2.17
C GLU A 77 -7.16 2.50 1.97
N PRO A 78 -7.93 3.04 2.93
CA PRO A 78 -8.55 4.36 2.80
C PRO A 78 -7.59 5.52 3.10
N MET A 79 -6.36 5.26 3.54
CA MET A 79 -5.40 6.31 3.86
C MET A 79 -4.77 6.86 2.59
N ALA A 80 -4.81 8.18 2.42
CA ALA A 80 -4.02 8.86 1.41
C ALA A 80 -2.53 8.72 1.77
N TRP A 81 -1.72 8.26 0.82
CA TRP A 81 -0.29 8.06 1.01
C TRP A 81 0.50 8.95 0.05
N GLN A 82 1.45 9.70 0.60
CA GLN A 82 2.34 10.58 -0.16
C GLN A 82 3.79 10.20 0.15
N LYS A 83 4.61 10.00 -0.90
CA LYS A 83 6.03 9.72 -0.72
C LYS A 83 6.74 10.99 -0.24
N ALA A 84 7.40 10.91 0.91
CA ALA A 84 8.12 12.02 1.53
C ALA A 84 9.66 11.85 1.45
N GLY A 85 10.14 10.65 1.14
CA GLY A 85 11.56 10.34 0.96
C GLY A 85 11.75 8.91 0.50
N ASP A 86 13.00 8.43 0.53
CA ASP A 86 13.26 7.02 0.29
C ASP A 86 12.78 6.16 1.46
N GLY A 87 11.93 5.18 1.18
CA GLY A 87 11.24 4.37 2.19
C GLY A 87 10.34 5.16 3.17
N LEU A 88 10.11 6.47 2.97
CA LEU A 88 9.35 7.32 3.88
C LEU A 88 8.05 7.81 3.21
N TYR A 89 6.94 7.52 3.87
CA TYR A 89 5.59 7.85 3.41
C TYR A 89 4.84 8.62 4.49
N ARG A 90 4.01 9.55 4.07
CA ARG A 90 3.05 10.26 4.91
C ARG A 90 1.68 9.63 4.67
N LEU A 91 1.06 9.13 5.73
CA LEU A 91 -0.26 8.54 5.70
C LEU A 91 -1.26 9.50 6.32
N THR A 92 -2.35 9.75 5.62
CA THR A 92 -3.35 10.72 6.03
C THR A 92 -4.75 10.16 5.87
N VAL A 93 -5.60 10.38 6.87
CA VAL A 93 -7.00 10.01 6.83
C VAL A 93 -7.87 11.15 7.33
N THR A 94 -9.02 11.33 6.67
CA THR A 94 -10.02 12.30 7.10
C THR A 94 -11.02 11.60 8.02
N ALA A 95 -11.09 12.01 9.27
CA ALA A 95 -12.07 11.55 10.23
C ALA A 95 -13.49 12.07 9.89
N PRO A 96 -14.57 11.43 10.37
CA PRO A 96 -15.96 11.86 10.15
C PRO A 96 -16.25 13.32 10.56
N ASP A 97 -15.53 13.87 11.54
CA ASP A 97 -15.64 15.27 11.95
C ASP A 97 -14.77 16.23 11.11
N ARG A 98 -14.29 15.76 9.95
CA ARG A 98 -13.44 16.47 8.98
C ARG A 98 -12.02 16.81 9.46
N ARG A 99 -11.61 16.29 10.63
CA ARG A 99 -10.23 16.43 11.10
C ARG A 99 -9.32 15.46 10.37
N GLN A 100 -8.07 15.87 10.19
CA GLN A 100 -7.04 15.04 9.57
C GLN A 100 -6.30 14.29 10.68
N LEU A 101 -6.14 12.98 10.53
CA LEU A 101 -5.23 12.16 11.35
C LEU A 101 -4.05 11.77 10.47
N GLN A 102 -2.84 11.79 11.03
CA GLN A 102 -1.63 11.64 10.23
C GLN A 102 -0.53 10.85 10.95
N TRP A 103 0.19 10.06 10.16
CA TRP A 103 1.37 9.32 10.57
C TRP A 103 2.46 9.43 9.52
N LEU A 104 3.70 9.28 9.95
CA LEU A 104 4.80 8.90 9.07
C LEU A 104 4.96 7.39 9.12
N LEU A 105 5.21 6.78 7.96
CA LEU A 105 5.49 5.37 7.77
C LEU A 105 6.88 5.26 7.15
N ARG A 106 7.77 4.53 7.80
CA ARG A 106 9.09 4.17 7.28
C ARG A 106 9.11 2.67 6.96
N THR A 107 9.50 2.32 5.75
CA THR A 107 9.57 0.95 5.26
C THR A 107 11.02 0.48 5.22
N GLU A 108 11.26 -0.80 5.56
CA GLU A 108 12.60 -1.39 5.47
C GLU A 108 12.97 -1.79 4.03
N LEU A 109 11.97 -2.20 3.24
CA LEU A 109 12.14 -2.66 1.86
C LEU A 109 10.97 -2.22 0.98
N GLY A 110 11.28 -1.56 -0.14
CA GLY A 110 10.29 -1.10 -1.13
C GLY A 110 9.16 -0.28 -0.51
N ASP A 111 7.92 -0.49 -0.97
CA ASP A 111 6.73 0.18 -0.43
C ASP A 111 6.19 -0.47 0.86
N GLY A 112 6.92 -1.44 1.44
CA GLY A 112 6.54 -2.14 2.67
C GLY A 112 5.10 -2.69 2.62
N PRO A 113 4.25 -2.43 3.63
CA PRO A 113 2.87 -2.92 3.65
C PRO A 113 2.00 -2.31 2.55
N LEU A 114 2.35 -1.13 2.01
CA LEU A 114 1.58 -0.47 0.95
C LEU A 114 1.70 -1.20 -0.39
N ALA A 115 2.77 -1.99 -0.60
CA ALA A 115 2.96 -2.78 -1.82
C ALA A 115 1.77 -3.72 -2.09
N LEU A 116 1.14 -4.23 -1.03
CA LEU A 116 0.00 -5.15 -1.12
C LEU A 116 -1.29 -4.48 -1.59
N LEU A 117 -1.39 -3.15 -1.47
CA LEU A 117 -2.53 -2.40 -2.01
C LEU A 117 -2.57 -2.47 -3.55
N LYS A 118 -1.43 -2.73 -4.21
CA LYS A 118 -1.36 -2.94 -5.68
C LYS A 118 -2.05 -4.22 -6.15
N LEU A 119 -2.30 -5.16 -5.23
CA LEU A 119 -3.02 -6.40 -5.55
C LEU A 119 -4.53 -6.20 -5.60
N ARG A 120 -5.06 -5.01 -5.24
CA ARG A 120 -6.49 -4.73 -5.37
C ARG A 120 -6.90 -4.77 -6.84
N ASN A 121 -7.90 -5.59 -7.14
CA ASN A 121 -8.40 -5.84 -8.50
C ASN A 121 -7.35 -6.39 -9.47
N PHE A 122 -6.21 -6.89 -8.96
CA PHE A 122 -5.21 -7.53 -9.81
C PHE A 122 -5.81 -8.80 -10.43
N ARG A 123 -5.60 -8.96 -11.74
CA ARG A 123 -5.98 -10.16 -12.48
C ARG A 123 -4.76 -10.69 -13.20
N LEU A 124 -4.49 -11.97 -12.99
CA LEU A 124 -3.43 -12.64 -13.72
C LEU A 124 -3.87 -12.79 -15.19
N PRO A 125 -3.03 -12.41 -16.18
CA PRO A 125 -3.32 -12.66 -17.58
C PRO A 125 -3.53 -14.15 -17.84
N ALA A 126 -4.51 -14.50 -18.68
CA ALA A 126 -4.80 -15.89 -19.02
C ALA A 126 -3.74 -16.51 -19.95
N GLN A 127 -2.97 -15.68 -20.67
CA GLN A 127 -2.01 -16.09 -21.68
C GLN A 127 -0.75 -15.24 -21.60
N ILE A 128 0.41 -15.88 -21.84
CA ILE A 128 1.73 -15.23 -21.83
C ILE A 128 2.07 -14.64 -23.21
N PHE A 129 1.61 -15.30 -24.29
CA PHE A 129 1.83 -14.86 -25.66
C PHE A 129 0.49 -14.55 -26.32
N SER A 130 0.40 -13.38 -26.96
CA SER A 130 -0.66 -13.10 -27.91
C SER A 130 -0.19 -13.55 -29.29
N ALA A 131 -0.80 -14.59 -29.85
CA ALA A 131 -0.58 -14.93 -31.25
C ALA A 131 -1.18 -13.81 -32.10
N GLY A 132 -0.35 -12.85 -32.50
CA GLY A 132 -0.73 -11.90 -33.54
C GLY A 132 -1.05 -12.67 -34.82
N VAL A 133 -2.14 -12.29 -35.50
CA VAL A 133 -2.43 -12.80 -36.84
C VAL A 133 -1.18 -12.57 -37.70
N PRO A 134 -0.58 -13.60 -38.32
CA PRO A 134 0.55 -13.38 -39.21
C PRO A 134 0.10 -12.41 -40.30
N ALA A 135 0.86 -11.33 -40.50
CA ALA A 135 0.61 -10.41 -41.59
C ALA A 135 0.62 -11.21 -42.89
N ALA A 136 -0.54 -11.32 -43.54
CA ALA A 136 -0.66 -11.97 -44.83
C ALA A 136 0.14 -11.14 -45.84
N GLY A 137 1.18 -11.74 -46.42
CA GLY A 137 1.85 -11.21 -47.60
C GLY A 137 3.35 -11.02 -47.44
N ARG A 138 4.10 -12.09 -47.65
CA ARG A 138 5.23 -12.08 -48.59
C ARG A 138 5.52 -13.51 -49.05
N THR A 139 4.91 -13.89 -50.17
CA THR A 139 5.43 -14.95 -51.04
C THR A 139 6.62 -14.34 -51.77
N ASP A 140 7.83 -14.61 -51.29
CA ASP A 140 9.04 -14.40 -52.07
C ASP A 140 9.11 -15.56 -53.08
N GLU A 141 8.53 -15.34 -54.26
CA GLU A 141 8.80 -16.18 -55.43
C GLU A 141 10.21 -15.84 -55.92
N GLU A 142 11.18 -16.70 -55.59
CA GLU A 142 12.53 -16.63 -56.18
C GLU A 142 12.45 -16.98 -57.67
N GLU A 143 12.53 -15.95 -58.51
CA GLU A 143 12.74 -16.04 -59.95
C GLU A 143 14.13 -16.63 -60.22
N TYR A 144 14.18 -17.91 -60.65
CA TYR A 144 15.39 -18.57 -61.13
C TYR A 144 15.79 -17.98 -62.50
N ASP A 145 16.80 -17.11 -62.52
CA ASP A 145 17.47 -16.68 -63.75
C ASP A 145 18.42 -17.78 -64.25
N ALA A 146 17.95 -18.57 -65.22
CA ALA A 146 18.77 -19.56 -65.92
C ALA A 146 19.69 -18.86 -66.92
N GLY A 147 20.87 -18.46 -66.42
CA GLY A 147 21.96 -17.92 -67.22
C GLY A 147 22.30 -18.82 -68.42
N LYS A 148 22.26 -18.22 -69.61
CA LYS A 148 22.81 -18.77 -70.85
C LYS A 148 24.28 -19.15 -70.66
N VAL A 149 24.64 -20.38 -71.03
CA VAL A 149 26.01 -20.71 -71.40
C VAL A 149 25.97 -21.46 -72.72
N SER A 150 26.47 -20.79 -73.76
CA SER A 150 26.73 -21.32 -75.08
C SER A 150 28.24 -21.39 -75.27
N GLU A 151 28.77 -22.58 -75.50
CA GLU A 151 29.93 -22.85 -76.36
C GLU A 151 29.90 -24.32 -76.82
#